data_AF-A0AAW4KWN3-F1
#
_entry.id   AF-A0AAW4KWN3-F1
#
_cell.length_a   1.000
_cell.length_b   1.000
_cell.length_c   1.000
_cell.angle_alpha   90.00
_cell.angle_beta   90.00
_cell.angle_gamma   90.00
#
_symmetry.space_group_name_H-M   'P 1'
#
loop_
_entity.id
_entity.type
_entity.pdbx_description
1 polymer ?
#
loop_
_entity_poly.entity_id
_entity_poly.type
_entity_poly.pdbx_seq_one_letter_code
_entity_poly.pdbx_strand_id
1 'polypeptide(L)'
;AIRVNAAIGGSTNAVIHLKDIAGRIGVELDLDDWTRIGRGMPTIVDLQPSGRFLMEEFYYAGGLPAVLRRLGEANLIPHPNALTVNGKSLG
;
A
#
# COMPACT_ATOMS: atom_id res chain seq x y z
N ALA A 1 1.48 -3.35 3.01
CA ALA A 1 1.90 -1.94 2.96
C ALA A 1 2.66 -1.61 1.66
N ILE A 2 3.83 -2.20 1.39
CA ILE A 2 4.66 -1.90 0.20
C ILE A 2 3.87 -1.93 -1.11
N ARG A 3 3.14 -3.02 -1.39
CA ARG A 3 2.32 -3.14 -2.61
C ARG A 3 1.23 -2.07 -2.74
N VAL A 4 0.66 -1.67 -1.60
CA VAL A 4 -0.37 -0.62 -1.57
C VAL A 4 0.28 0.74 -1.87
N ASN A 5 1.45 1.04 -1.29
CA ASN A 5 2.20 2.25 -1.59
C ASN A 5 2.56 2.35 -3.08
N ALA A 6 3.02 1.25 -3.68
CA ALA A 6 3.28 1.18 -5.13
C ALA A 6 2.01 1.39 -5.96
N ALA A 7 0.89 0.79 -5.55
CA ALA A 7 -0.39 0.90 -6.24
C ALA A 7 -0.96 2.33 -6.23
N ILE A 8 -0.71 3.11 -5.17
CA ILE A 8 -1.18 4.50 -5.08
C ILE A 8 -0.14 5.53 -5.53
N GLY A 9 1.06 5.12 -5.93
CA GLY A 9 2.14 6.05 -6.27
C GLY A 9 2.60 6.89 -5.06
N GLY A 10 2.60 6.28 -3.87
CA GLY A 10 2.86 6.98 -2.61
C GLY A 10 4.29 7.48 -2.47
N SER A 11 4.50 8.39 -1.51
CA SER A 11 5.78 9.05 -1.26
C SER A 11 6.94 8.06 -1.05
N THR A 12 8.13 8.41 -1.56
CA THR A 12 9.37 7.68 -1.30
C THR A 12 9.75 7.68 0.19
N ASN A 13 9.29 8.64 0.98
CA ASN A 13 9.48 8.67 2.44
C ASN A 13 8.81 7.48 3.16
N ALA A 14 7.83 6.82 2.52
CA ALA A 14 7.23 5.60 3.05
C ALA A 14 8.27 4.48 3.28
N VAL A 15 9.38 4.47 2.52
CA VAL A 15 10.50 3.54 2.70
C VAL A 15 11.10 3.64 4.09
N ILE A 16 11.45 4.86 4.49
CA ILE A 16 12.10 5.14 5.77
C ILE A 16 11.12 4.89 6.91
N HIS A 17 9.88 5.40 6.79
CA HIS A 17 8.89 5.26 7.85
C HIS A 17 8.45 3.81 8.09
N LEU A 18 8.25 3.01 7.03
CA LEU A 18 7.90 1.59 7.23
C LEU A 18 9.06 0.79 7.78
N LYS A 19 10.31 1.11 7.41
CA LYS A 19 11.50 0.49 8.02
C LYS A 19 11.59 0.80 9.51
N ASP A 20 11.36 2.05 9.90
CA ASP A 20 11.37 2.46 11.30
C ASP A 20 10.23 1.80 12.12
N ILE A 21 9.03 1.66 11.54
CA ILE A 21 7.92 0.96 12.18
C ILE A 21 8.28 -0.52 12.38
N ALA A 22 8.78 -1.18 11.34
CA ALA A 22 9.17 -2.59 11.40
C ALA A 22 10.25 -2.83 12.47
N GLY A 23 11.29 -2.00 12.51
CA GLY A 23 12.34 -2.07 13.53
C GLY A 23 11.82 -1.90 14.96
N ARG A 24 10.84 -1.01 15.17
CA ARG A 24 10.21 -0.81 16.50
C ARG A 24 9.42 -2.02 17.01
N ILE A 25 8.92 -2.87 16.11
CA ILE A 25 8.15 -4.07 16.46
C ILE A 25 8.96 -5.36 16.28
N GLY A 26 10.27 -5.26 16.05
CA GLY A 26 11.15 -6.42 15.87
C GLY A 26 10.93 -7.20 14.57
N VAL A 27 10.36 -6.57 13.55
CA VAL A 27 10.19 -7.16 12.21
C VAL A 27 11.32 -6.67 11.31
N GLU A 28 12.02 -7.60 10.67
CA GLU A 28 13.03 -7.26 9.67
C GLU A 28 12.36 -6.74 8.39
N LEU A 29 12.83 -5.59 7.91
CA LEU A 29 12.40 -4.98 6.66
C LEU A 29 13.59 -4.30 5.99
N ASP A 30 14.08 -4.92 4.92
CA ASP A 30 15.25 -4.44 4.18
C ASP A 30 14.85 -3.57 2.99
N LEU A 31 15.82 -2.81 2.47
CA LEU A 31 15.59 -1.99 1.29
C LEU A 31 15.25 -2.86 0.06
N ASP A 32 15.88 -4.03 -0.05
CA ASP A 32 15.65 -4.96 -1.16
C ASP A 32 14.22 -5.54 -1.17
N ASP A 33 13.53 -5.55 -0.02
CA ASP A 33 12.13 -5.96 0.06
C ASP A 33 11.22 -5.05 -0.75
N TRP A 34 11.57 -3.77 -0.90
CA TRP A 34 10.80 -2.84 -1.74
C TRP A 34 10.85 -3.23 -3.20
N THR A 35 12.02 -3.64 -3.68
CA THR A 35 12.18 -4.17 -5.03
C THR A 35 11.48 -5.52 -5.14
N ARG A 36 11.75 -6.45 -4.22
CA ARG A 36 11.21 -7.82 -4.27
C ARG A 36 9.67 -7.87 -4.21
N ILE A 37 9.06 -7.08 -3.33
CA ILE A 37 7.62 -7.10 -3.06
C ILE A 37 6.86 -6.12 -3.97
N GLY A 38 7.46 -4.97 -4.27
CA GLY A 38 6.84 -3.89 -5.05
C GLY A 38 7.01 -4.02 -6.57
N ARG A 39 8.01 -4.77 -7.05
CA ARG A 39 8.24 -4.93 -8.49
C ARG A 39 7.02 -5.53 -9.21
N GLY A 40 6.68 -4.94 -10.35
CA GLY A 40 5.54 -5.37 -11.17
C GLY A 40 4.19 -4.88 -10.65
N MET A 41 4.13 -4.13 -9.55
CA MET A 41 2.89 -3.52 -9.09
C MET A 41 2.50 -2.35 -9.99
N PRO A 42 1.31 -2.36 -10.61
CA PRO A 42 0.81 -1.21 -11.35
C PRO A 42 0.41 -0.08 -10.39
N THR A 43 0.74 1.16 -10.75
CA THR A 43 0.14 2.33 -10.11
C THR A 43 -1.23 2.57 -10.72
N ILE A 44 -2.28 2.48 -9.91
CA ILE A 44 -3.69 2.50 -10.33
C ILE A 44 -4.46 3.72 -9.82
N VAL A 45 -3.77 4.66 -9.17
CA VAL A 45 -4.35 5.92 -8.68
C VAL A 45 -3.68 7.09 -9.40
N ASP A 46 -4.50 8.01 -9.91
CA ASP A 46 -4.08 9.23 -10.60
C ASP A 46 -4.08 10.42 -9.64
N LEU A 47 -3.10 10.45 -8.72
CA LEU A 47 -3.01 11.43 -7.64
C LEU A 47 -1.79 12.35 -7.81
N GLN A 48 -1.93 13.63 -7.49
CA GLN A 48 -0.79 14.52 -7.32
C GLN A 48 0.20 13.97 -6.27
N PRO A 49 1.52 14.16 -6.46
CA PRO A 49 2.16 15.07 -7.42
C PRO A 49 2.35 14.52 -8.83
N SER A 50 2.21 13.21 -9.06
CA SER A 50 2.48 12.57 -10.36
C SER A 50 1.27 12.56 -11.30
N GLY A 51 0.07 12.65 -10.73
CA GLY A 51 -1.21 12.63 -11.42
C GLY A 51 -1.98 13.94 -11.32
N ARG A 52 -3.27 13.88 -11.60
CA ARG A 52 -4.14 15.06 -11.76
C ARG A 52 -4.93 15.42 -10.50
N PHE A 53 -5.44 14.42 -9.78
CA PHE A 53 -6.43 14.61 -8.72
C PHE A 53 -5.78 14.76 -7.33
N LEU A 54 -6.49 15.41 -6.39
CA LEU A 54 -6.06 15.53 -5.00
C LEU A 54 -6.63 14.37 -4.15
N MET A 55 -6.20 14.35 -2.88
CA MET A 55 -6.67 13.35 -1.91
C MET A 55 -8.19 13.41 -1.67
N GLU A 56 -8.82 14.56 -1.86
CA GLU A 56 -10.25 14.73 -1.68
C GLU A 56 -11.04 13.97 -2.76
N GLU A 57 -10.68 14.10 -4.04
CA GLU A 57 -11.30 13.35 -5.11
C GLU A 57 -11.01 11.84 -4.98
N PHE A 58 -9.81 11.47 -4.52
CA PHE A 58 -9.51 10.08 -4.19
C PHE A 58 -10.45 9.52 -3.11
N TYR A 59 -10.72 10.31 -2.07
CA TYR A 59 -11.68 9.93 -1.03
C TYR A 59 -13.08 9.76 -1.61
N TYR A 60 -13.58 10.70 -2.41
CA TYR A 60 -14.89 10.60 -3.06
C TYR A 60 -15.00 9.42 -4.04
N ALA A 61 -13.89 9.02 -4.66
CA ALA A 61 -13.82 7.83 -5.52
C ALA A 61 -13.84 6.49 -4.74
N GLY A 62 -13.96 6.51 -3.41
CA GLY A 62 -14.00 5.34 -2.53
C GLY A 62 -12.71 5.09 -1.75
N GLY A 63 -11.70 5.95 -1.91
CA GLY A 63 -10.48 5.99 -1.12
C GLY A 63 -9.68 4.68 -1.12
N LEU A 64 -8.90 4.51 -0.06
CA LEU A 64 -8.04 3.34 0.12
C LEU A 64 -8.80 1.99 0.13
N PRO A 65 -10.01 1.87 0.71
CA PRO A 65 -10.78 0.64 0.64
C PRO A 65 -11.07 0.16 -0.79
N ALA A 66 -11.34 1.09 -1.73
CA ALA A 66 -11.56 0.74 -3.13
C ALA A 66 -10.27 0.16 -3.77
N VAL A 67 -9.12 0.75 -3.48
CA VAL A 67 -7.80 0.24 -3.92
C VAL A 67 -7.54 -1.15 -3.35
N LEU A 68 -7.71 -1.32 -2.03
CA LEU A 68 -7.49 -2.61 -1.36
C LEU A 68 -8.37 -3.71 -1.93
N ARG A 69 -9.66 -3.43 -2.19
CA ARG A 69 -10.57 -4.39 -2.82
C ARG A 69 -10.07 -4.82 -4.20
N ARG A 70 -9.67 -3.88 -5.06
CA ARG A 70 -9.15 -4.19 -6.40
C ARG A 70 -7.86 -5.02 -6.35
N LEU A 71 -6.97 -4.71 -5.41
CA LEU A 71 -5.76 -5.51 -5.21
C LEU A 71 -6.09 -6.92 -4.69
N GLY A 72 -7.09 -7.06 -3.83
CA GLY A 72 -7.60 -8.35 -3.36
C GLY A 72 -8.19 -9.19 -4.48
N GLU A 73 -9.10 -8.63 -5.28
CA GLU A 73 -9.71 -9.27 -6.46
C GLU A 73 -8.67 -9.76 -7.47
N ALA A 74 -7.55 -9.04 -7.61
CA ALA A 74 -6.44 -9.39 -8.49
C ALA A 74 -5.40 -10.33 -7.86
N ASN A 75 -5.63 -10.84 -6.64
CA ASN A 75 -4.67 -11.66 -5.88
C ASN A 75 -3.30 -10.99 -5.68
N LEU A 76 -3.27 -9.65 -5.61
CA LEU A 76 -2.05 -8.87 -5.42
C LEU A 76 -1.72 -8.61 -3.94
N ILE A 77 -2.61 -8.98 -3.02
CA ILE A 77 -2.36 -8.93 -1.57
C ILE A 77 -1.76 -10.29 -1.14
N PRO A 78 -0.48 -10.36 -0.74
CA PRO A 78 0.18 -11.63 -0.41
C PRO A 78 -0.31 -12.25 0.91
N HIS A 79 -0.93 -11.44 1.78
CA HIS A 79 -1.41 -11.84 3.10
C HIS A 79 -2.85 -11.37 3.32
N PRO A 80 -3.85 -11.99 2.65
CA PRO A 80 -5.26 -11.58 2.80
C PRO A 80 -5.77 -11.83 4.22
N ASN A 81 -5.25 -12.85 4.91
CA ASN A 81 -5.64 -13.19 6.28
C ASN A 81 -4.96 -12.32 7.35
N ALA A 82 -4.22 -11.28 6.96
CA ALA A 82 -3.61 -10.36 7.92
C ALA A 82 -4.70 -9.69 8.78
N LEU A 83 -4.56 -9.80 10.11
CA LEU A 83 -5.52 -9.24 11.06
C LEU A 83 -5.48 -7.70 11.01
N THR A 84 -6.65 -7.08 11.08
CA THR A 84 -6.79 -5.63 11.17
C THR A 84 -7.34 -5.21 12.53
N VAL A 85 -7.27 -3.92 12.85
CA VAL A 85 -7.69 -3.38 14.15
C VAL A 85 -9.18 -3.55 14.46
N ASN A 86 -10.02 -3.86 13.47
CA ASN A 86 -11.44 -4.15 13.67
C ASN A 86 -11.71 -5.63 14.03
N GLY A 87 -10.66 -6.43 14.21
CA GLY A 87 -10.75 -7.86 14.53
C GLY A 87 -11.02 -8.77 13.34
N LYS A 88 -11.12 -8.24 12.12
CA LYS A 88 -11.30 -9.01 10.88
C LYS A 88 -10.03 -9.04 10.03
N SER A 89 -9.94 -10.01 9.13
CA SER A 89 -8.90 -10.08 8.10
C SER A 89 -8.99 -8.89 7.13
N LEU A 90 -7.89 -8.64 6.43
CA LEU A 90 -7.81 -7.63 5.36
C LEU A 90 -8.60 -8.03 4.11
N GLY A 91 -8.56 -9.32 3.76
CA GLY A 91 -9.34 -9.94 2.69
C GLY A 91 -10.74 -10.32 3.13
#